data_AF-A0A6G3X9P6-F1
#
_entry.id   AF-A0A6G3X9P6-F1
#
_cell.length_a   1.000
_cell.length_b   1.000
_cell.length_c   1.000
_cell.angle_alpha   90.00
_cell.angle_beta   90.00
_cell.angle_gamma   90.00
#
_symmetry.space_group_name_H-M   'P 1'
#
loop_
_entity.id
_entity.type
_entity.pdbx_description
1 polymer ?
#
loop_
_entity_poly.entity_id
_entity_poly.type
_entity_poly.pdbx_seq_one_letter_code
_entity_poly.pdbx_strand_id
1 'polypeptide(L)'
;MRQPSVISRRVAASTAVLVLAAGVAACGPEDSKGAAGTSGADGKPQKGGTLTVLNSNPQQDFDPARLYTSGGGNVPSLVFRTLTTRNREDGAEGAKVVPDLATDLGTPSKDATVWTYTLKDGLKYEDGTAITSADIKYGIERS
;
A
#
# COMPACT_ATOMS: atom_id res chain seq x y z
N MET A 1 23.86 -70.80 -4.25
CA MET A 1 25.27 -70.97 -4.66
C MET A 1 25.86 -69.57 -4.76
N ARG A 2 26.44 -69.04 -3.69
CA ARG A 2 27.89 -68.85 -3.43
C ARG A 2 28.62 -68.10 -4.57
N GLN A 3 29.16 -66.92 -4.21
CA GLN A 3 29.90 -65.95 -5.04
C GLN A 3 31.10 -66.55 -5.79
N PRO A 4 31.72 -65.78 -6.71
CA PRO A 4 32.93 -65.08 -6.24
C PRO A 4 33.03 -63.61 -6.68
N SER A 5 33.57 -62.81 -5.77
CA SER A 5 34.18 -61.51 -6.03
C SER A 5 35.48 -61.68 -6.80
N VAL A 6 35.83 -60.72 -7.66
CA VAL A 6 37.22 -60.53 -8.09
C VAL A 6 37.66 -59.14 -7.67
N ILE A 7 38.68 -59.14 -6.82
CA ILE A 7 39.36 -58.00 -6.23
C ILE A 7 40.48 -57.54 -7.16
N SER A 8 40.64 -56.21 -7.22
CA SER A 8 41.89 -55.43 -7.29
C SER A 8 42.38 -54.78 -8.60
N ARG A 9 42.74 -53.51 -8.36
CA ARG A 9 43.94 -52.78 -8.80
C ARG A 9 43.97 -52.35 -10.28
N ARG A 10 43.88 -51.03 -10.49
CA ARG A 10 45.07 -50.17 -10.58
C ARG A 10 44.70 -48.69 -10.57
N VAL A 11 45.40 -47.97 -9.70
CA VAL A 11 45.57 -46.52 -9.72
C VAL A 11 46.25 -46.12 -11.03
N ALA A 12 45.73 -45.11 -11.70
CA ALA A 12 46.50 -44.26 -12.60
C ALA A 12 45.89 -42.86 -12.59
N ALA A 13 46.59 -41.94 -11.93
CA ALA A 13 46.32 -40.52 -11.93
C ALA A 13 46.39 -39.96 -13.35
N SER A 14 45.48 -39.04 -13.71
CA SER A 14 45.67 -38.22 -14.91
C SER A 14 44.94 -36.88 -14.76
N THR A 15 45.78 -35.84 -14.75
CA THR A 15 45.57 -34.53 -15.39
C THR A 15 44.48 -33.60 -14.87
N ALA A 16 44.96 -32.55 -14.21
CA ALA A 16 44.29 -31.26 -14.08
C ALA A 16 43.80 -30.78 -15.45
N VAL A 17 42.49 -30.55 -15.55
CA VAL A 17 41.85 -29.85 -16.66
C VAL A 17 41.23 -28.58 -16.08
N LEU A 18 42.03 -27.52 -16.09
CA LEU A 18 41.57 -26.14 -16.04
C LEU A 18 40.89 -25.86 -17.39
N VAL A 19 39.58 -26.07 -17.48
CA VAL A 19 38.77 -25.62 -18.61
C VAL A 19 37.68 -24.70 -18.09
N LEU A 20 37.67 -23.53 -18.72
CA LEU A 20 36.75 -22.43 -18.54
C LEU A 20 35.29 -22.90 -18.42
N ALA A 21 34.69 -22.68 -17.25
CA ALA A 21 33.24 -22.61 -17.10
C ALA A 21 32.85 -21.13 -16.93
N ALA A 22 33.00 -20.37 -18.01
CA ALA A 22 32.30 -19.12 -18.17
C ALA A 22 30.87 -19.42 -18.66
N GLY A 23 29.86 -18.89 -17.96
CA GLY A 23 28.69 -18.37 -18.65
C GLY A 23 27.42 -19.21 -18.73
N VAL A 24 27.04 -19.98 -17.70
CA VAL A 24 25.67 -20.49 -17.61
C VAL A 24 25.14 -20.48 -16.16
N ALA A 25 24.94 -19.28 -15.60
CA ALA A 25 24.22 -19.09 -14.34
C ALA A 25 23.33 -17.83 -14.35
N ALA A 26 22.82 -17.44 -15.52
CA ALA A 26 21.99 -16.24 -15.69
C ALA A 26 20.55 -16.52 -16.16
N CYS A 27 20.09 -17.77 -16.12
CA CYS A 27 18.66 -18.12 -16.29
C CYS A 27 18.26 -19.14 -15.22
N GLY A 28 18.14 -18.69 -13.99
CA GLY A 28 17.20 -19.26 -13.01
C GLY A 28 16.09 -18.23 -12.81
N PRO A 29 14.84 -18.63 -12.51
CA PRO A 29 13.84 -17.67 -12.09
C PRO A 29 14.45 -16.91 -10.90
N GLU A 30 14.48 -15.59 -10.99
CA GLU A 30 14.86 -14.76 -9.86
C GLU A 30 13.84 -15.04 -8.77
N ASP A 31 14.17 -15.98 -7.89
CA ASP A 31 13.62 -16.08 -6.56
C ASP A 31 13.97 -14.75 -5.90
N SER A 32 13.11 -13.77 -6.15
CA SER A 32 12.94 -12.61 -5.31
C SER A 32 12.67 -13.21 -3.94
N LYS A 33 13.75 -13.37 -3.17
CA LYS A 33 13.68 -13.52 -1.72
C LYS A 33 12.85 -12.33 -1.30
N GLY A 34 11.55 -12.56 -1.16
CA GLY A 34 10.64 -11.69 -0.45
C GLY A 34 11.30 -11.55 0.90
N ALA A 35 12.00 -10.45 1.09
CA ALA A 35 12.31 -9.99 2.41
C ALA A 35 10.94 -9.96 3.09
N ALA A 36 10.75 -10.85 4.07
CA ALA A 36 9.69 -10.72 5.02
C ALA A 36 9.92 -9.36 5.67
N GLY A 37 9.26 -8.34 5.11
CA GLY A 37 9.41 -6.96 5.48
C GLY A 37 8.99 -6.87 6.93
N THR A 38 9.98 -6.68 7.78
CA THR A 38 9.72 -6.31 9.16
C THR A 38 9.02 -4.95 9.09
N SER A 39 7.76 -4.92 9.50
CA SER A 39 6.89 -3.74 9.46
C SER A 39 7.52 -2.62 10.27
N GLY A 40 8.06 -1.63 9.57
CA GLY A 40 8.68 -0.45 10.12
C GLY A 40 9.30 0.33 8.97
N ALA A 41 8.56 1.26 8.40
CA ALA A 41 9.08 2.14 7.36
C ALA A 41 10.02 3.18 7.99
N ASP A 42 11.22 2.77 8.40
CA ASP A 42 12.27 3.65 8.93
C ASP A 42 13.00 4.45 7.83
N GLY A 43 12.52 4.35 6.59
CA GLY A 43 13.05 5.07 5.44
C GLY A 43 12.51 6.48 5.32
N LYS A 44 13.37 7.44 4.93
CA LYS A 44 12.92 8.79 4.57
C LYS A 44 11.95 8.72 3.36
N PRO A 45 10.80 9.42 3.38
CA PRO A 45 9.90 9.48 2.24
C PRO A 45 10.63 9.88 0.95
N GLN A 46 10.38 9.15 -0.13
CA GLN A 46 10.98 9.41 -1.45
C GLN A 46 9.91 9.91 -2.42
N LYS A 47 10.28 10.83 -3.31
CA LYS A 47 9.40 11.33 -4.37
C LYS A 47 9.46 10.41 -5.59
N GLY A 48 8.29 10.07 -6.13
CA GLY A 48 8.17 9.25 -7.34
C GLY A 48 8.14 7.75 -7.06
N GLY A 49 7.86 6.97 -8.11
CA GLY A 49 7.66 5.52 -8.04
C GLY A 49 6.23 5.10 -8.39
N THR A 50 6.02 3.79 -8.44
CA THR A 50 4.72 3.16 -8.72
C THR A 50 4.32 2.30 -7.53
N LEU A 51 3.18 2.60 -6.92
CA LEU A 51 2.56 1.74 -5.91
C LEU A 51 1.56 0.82 -6.61
N THR A 52 1.82 -0.49 -6.55
CA THR A 52 0.86 -1.50 -7.00
C THR A 52 -0.04 -1.89 -5.85
N VAL A 53 -1.32 -1.56 -5.94
CA VAL A 53 -2.34 -1.93 -4.95
C VAL A 53 -3.11 -3.14 -5.48
N LEU A 54 -3.02 -4.27 -4.77
CA LEU A 54 -3.82 -5.45 -5.10
C LEU A 54 -5.27 -5.22 -4.65
N ASN A 55 -6.22 -5.41 -5.56
CA ASN A 55 -7.64 -5.44 -5.23
C ASN A 55 -8.21 -6.80 -5.68
N SER A 56 -8.73 -7.58 -4.73
CA SER A 56 -9.18 -8.94 -4.98
C SER A 56 -10.51 -9.01 -5.74
N ASN A 57 -11.30 -7.94 -5.66
CA ASN A 57 -12.59 -7.82 -6.34
C ASN A 57 -12.61 -6.57 -7.22
N PRO A 58 -13.30 -6.61 -8.37
CA PRO A 58 -13.49 -5.42 -9.19
C PRO A 58 -14.30 -4.36 -8.45
N GLN A 59 -13.86 -3.10 -8.57
CA GLN A 59 -14.61 -1.96 -8.06
C GLN A 59 -15.91 -1.79 -8.85
N GLN A 60 -17.05 -1.86 -8.17
CA GLN A 60 -18.38 -1.82 -8.83
C GLN A 60 -18.92 -0.41 -9.04
N ASP A 61 -18.61 0.50 -8.11
CA ASP A 61 -19.00 1.91 -8.16
C ASP A 61 -17.80 2.74 -7.69
N PHE A 62 -17.76 4.02 -8.05
CA PHE A 62 -16.71 4.94 -7.61
C PHE A 62 -17.26 6.22 -6.98
N ASP A 63 -18.58 6.31 -6.82
CA ASP A 63 -19.20 7.34 -6.01
C ASP A 63 -19.09 6.97 -4.52
N PRO A 64 -18.35 7.75 -3.69
CA PRO A 64 -18.16 7.43 -2.28
C PRO A 64 -19.47 7.33 -1.48
N ALA A 65 -20.56 7.97 -1.92
CA ALA A 65 -21.88 7.87 -1.28
C ALA A 65 -22.54 6.49 -1.51
N ARG A 66 -22.10 5.74 -2.52
CA ARG A 66 -22.69 4.46 -2.93
C ARG A 66 -21.84 3.25 -2.54
N LEU A 67 -20.70 3.48 -1.90
CA LEU A 67 -19.79 2.43 -1.46
C LEU A 67 -20.25 1.85 -0.12
N TYR A 68 -20.66 0.58 -0.12
CA TYR A 68 -21.18 -0.12 1.08
C TYR A 68 -20.08 -0.68 2.02
N THR A 69 -18.80 -0.48 1.71
CA THR A 69 -17.69 -0.99 2.54
C THR A 69 -17.11 0.11 3.42
N SER A 70 -16.56 -0.25 4.58
CA SER A 70 -15.88 0.71 5.47
C SER A 70 -14.72 1.39 4.73
N GLY A 71 -14.95 2.62 4.26
CA GLY A 71 -13.97 3.43 3.53
C GLY A 71 -13.85 3.13 2.03
N GLY A 72 -14.81 2.42 1.44
CA GLY A 72 -14.86 2.22 -0.02
C GLY A 72 -13.77 1.31 -0.62
N GLY A 73 -12.86 0.81 0.20
CA GLY A 73 -11.67 0.07 -0.22
C GLY A 73 -10.41 0.92 -0.30
N ASN A 74 -9.28 0.29 -0.63
CA ASN A 74 -7.96 0.94 -0.64
C ASN A 74 -7.85 2.05 -1.70
N VAL A 75 -8.60 1.97 -2.81
CA VAL A 75 -8.48 2.95 -3.90
C VAL A 75 -9.25 4.25 -3.60
N PRO A 76 -10.54 4.22 -3.19
CA PRO A 76 -11.27 5.45 -2.86
C PRO A 76 -10.63 6.29 -1.75
N SER A 77 -9.98 5.64 -0.79
CA SER A 77 -9.27 6.32 0.31
C SER A 77 -7.97 7.04 -0.11
N LEU A 78 -7.52 6.86 -1.35
CA LEU A 78 -6.40 7.59 -1.96
C LEU A 78 -6.85 8.85 -2.72
N VAL A 79 -8.12 8.91 -3.15
CA VAL A 79 -8.63 9.96 -4.05
C VAL A 79 -9.66 10.86 -3.39
N PHE A 80 -10.52 10.33 -2.53
CA PHE A 80 -11.56 11.10 -1.87
C PHE A 80 -11.08 11.61 -0.51
N ARG A 81 -11.51 12.83 -0.22
CA ARG A 81 -11.20 13.54 1.02
C ARG A 81 -12.47 13.95 1.73
N THR A 82 -12.35 14.17 3.04
CA THR A 82 -13.48 14.41 3.95
C THR A 82 -13.16 15.60 4.85
N LEU A 83 -14.11 16.09 5.65
CA LEU A 83 -13.83 17.15 6.61
C LEU A 83 -12.75 16.72 7.62
N THR A 84 -12.91 15.52 8.16
CA THR A 84 -11.97 14.84 9.07
C THR A 84 -11.67 13.43 8.55
N THR A 85 -10.54 12.85 8.93
CA THR A 85 -10.13 11.50 8.51
C THR A 85 -9.52 10.71 9.67
N ARG A 86 -9.17 9.45 9.42
CA ARG A 86 -8.41 8.63 10.38
C ARG A 86 -6.92 8.96 10.29
N ASN A 87 -6.25 8.96 11.43
CA ASN A 87 -4.81 9.04 11.47
C ASN A 87 -4.19 7.86 10.71
N ARG A 88 -3.08 8.10 9.99
CA ARG A 88 -2.42 7.08 9.15
C ARG A 88 -1.27 6.38 9.89
N GLU A 89 -1.24 6.50 11.22
CA GLU A 89 -0.29 5.85 12.11
C GLU A 89 -0.67 4.39 12.41
N ASP A 90 0.32 3.60 12.83
CA ASP A 90 0.11 2.21 13.21
C ASP A 90 -0.61 2.08 14.57
N GLY A 91 -1.30 0.95 14.75
CA GLY A 91 -1.93 0.58 16.01
C GLY A 91 -3.07 1.51 16.44
N ALA A 92 -3.20 1.73 17.76
CA ALA A 92 -4.29 2.52 18.34
C ALA A 92 -4.28 3.98 17.90
N GLU A 93 -3.13 4.53 17.53
CA GLU A 93 -3.00 5.90 17.06
C GLU A 93 -3.72 6.10 15.71
N GLY A 94 -3.70 5.08 14.83
CA GLY A 94 -4.43 5.09 13.56
C GLY A 94 -5.96 5.14 13.69
N ALA A 95 -6.49 4.81 14.87
CA ALA A 95 -7.93 4.90 15.14
C ALA A 95 -8.38 6.33 15.51
N LYS A 96 -7.45 7.25 15.77
CA LYS A 96 -7.78 8.64 16.13
C LYS A 96 -8.30 9.40 14.91
N VAL A 97 -9.28 10.26 15.15
CA VAL A 97 -9.79 11.19 14.14
C VAL A 97 -8.88 12.42 14.10
N VAL A 98 -8.50 12.84 12.90
CA VAL A 98 -7.63 14.00 12.64
C VAL A 98 -8.26 14.92 11.57
N PRO A 99 -7.90 16.21 11.53
CA PRO A 99 -8.43 17.14 10.53
C PRO A 99 -7.95 16.76 9.12
N ASP A 100 -8.84 16.85 8.13
CA ASP A 100 -8.51 16.62 6.72
C ASP A 100 -8.77 17.88 5.88
N LEU A 101 -9.93 18.04 5.24
CA LEU A 101 -10.28 19.30 4.56
C LEU A 101 -10.54 20.43 5.55
N ALA A 102 -11.05 20.10 6.75
CA ALA A 102 -11.25 21.07 7.82
C ALA A 102 -9.92 21.40 8.53
N THR A 103 -9.88 22.56 9.18
CA THR A 103 -8.74 23.02 10.01
C THR A 103 -8.63 22.22 11.31
N ASP A 104 -9.74 21.74 11.84
CA ASP A 104 -9.86 21.04 13.12
C ASP A 104 -10.94 19.94 13.05
N LEU A 105 -11.35 19.40 14.21
CA LEU A 105 -12.34 18.33 14.32
C LEU A 105 -13.80 18.82 14.29
N GLY A 106 -14.01 20.11 14.08
CA GLY A 106 -15.29 20.78 14.19
C GLY A 106 -15.58 21.23 15.62
N THR A 107 -16.37 22.30 15.74
CA THR A 107 -16.85 22.83 17.01
C THR A 107 -18.33 22.48 17.20
N PRO A 108 -18.69 21.65 18.19
CA PRO A 108 -20.08 21.35 18.48
C PRO A 108 -20.78 22.51 19.22
N SER A 109 -22.08 22.65 19.02
CA SER A 109 -22.96 23.41 19.90
C SER A 109 -22.98 22.78 21.30
N LYS A 110 -23.55 23.50 22.27
CA LYS A 110 -23.61 23.07 23.68
C LYS A 110 -24.25 21.67 23.87
N ASP A 111 -25.20 21.34 23.01
CA ASP A 111 -25.96 20.10 22.98
C ASP A 111 -25.50 19.13 21.88
N ALA A 112 -24.42 19.47 21.15
CA ALA A 112 -23.85 18.69 20.05
C ALA A 112 -24.82 18.38 18.89
N THR A 113 -25.85 19.20 18.70
CA THR A 113 -26.83 19.08 17.61
C THR A 113 -26.41 19.85 16.35
N VAL A 114 -25.51 20.83 16.50
CA VAL A 114 -24.93 21.59 15.38
C VAL A 114 -23.41 21.50 15.46
N TRP A 115 -22.76 21.22 14.33
CA TRP A 115 -21.30 21.20 14.21
C TRP A 115 -20.84 22.23 13.20
N THR A 116 -19.89 23.07 13.59
CA THR A 116 -19.28 24.06 12.70
C THR A 116 -17.88 23.64 12.32
N TYR A 117 -17.59 23.60 11.03
CA TYR A 117 -16.27 23.30 10.49
C TYR A 117 -15.75 24.49 9.68
N THR A 118 -14.46 24.78 9.83
CA THR A 118 -13.75 25.74 8.98
C THR A 118 -12.91 24.97 7.98
N LEU A 119 -13.04 25.29 6.69
CA LEU A 119 -12.23 24.68 5.64
C LEU A 119 -10.82 25.30 5.63
N LYS A 120 -9.82 24.50 5.29
CA LYS A 120 -8.46 24.99 5.03
C LYS A 120 -8.45 25.93 3.82
N ASP A 121 -7.51 26.86 3.81
CA ASP A 121 -7.30 27.76 2.67
C ASP A 121 -6.69 27.02 1.47
N GLY A 122 -7.03 27.49 0.27
CA GLY A 122 -6.41 27.03 -0.97
C GLY A 122 -6.76 25.59 -1.38
N LEU A 123 -7.82 25.00 -0.81
CA LEU A 123 -8.30 23.69 -1.22
C LEU A 123 -8.77 23.73 -2.68
N LYS A 124 -8.30 22.76 -3.46
CA LYS A 124 -8.64 22.62 -4.87
C LYS A 124 -8.86 21.16 -5.22
N TYR A 125 -9.75 20.94 -6.17
CA TYR A 125 -9.82 19.71 -6.94
C TYR A 125 -8.57 19.55 -7.81
N GLU A 126 -8.39 18.37 -8.37
CA GLU A 126 -7.27 18.02 -9.23
C GLU A 126 -7.19 18.87 -10.51
N ASP A 127 -8.32 19.40 -10.98
CA ASP A 127 -8.41 20.31 -12.12
C ASP A 127 -8.08 21.77 -11.75
N GLY A 128 -7.87 22.06 -10.47
CA GLY A 128 -7.58 23.39 -9.93
C GLY A 128 -8.80 24.19 -9.49
N THR A 129 -10.02 23.69 -9.69
CA THR A 129 -11.27 24.31 -9.20
C THR A 129 -11.25 24.36 -7.67
N ALA A 130 -11.68 25.47 -7.07
CA ALA A 130 -11.68 25.62 -5.62
C ALA A 130 -12.72 24.71 -4.96
N ILE A 131 -12.35 24.06 -3.86
CA ILE A 131 -13.30 23.34 -3.00
C ILE A 131 -13.87 24.33 -2.00
N THR A 132 -15.19 24.36 -1.89
CA THR A 132 -15.94 25.30 -1.04
C THR A 132 -16.92 24.56 -0.11
N SER A 133 -17.56 25.30 0.80
CA SER A 133 -18.61 24.74 1.65
C SER A 133 -19.85 24.29 0.85
N ALA A 134 -20.07 24.81 -0.36
CA ALA A 134 -21.16 24.37 -1.23
C ALA A 134 -20.97 22.94 -1.72
N ASP A 135 -19.73 22.53 -1.99
CA ASP A 135 -19.38 21.16 -2.41
C ASP A 135 -19.60 20.17 -1.26
N ILE A 136 -19.23 20.57 -0.05
CA ILE A 136 -19.51 19.79 1.17
C ILE A 136 -21.01 19.62 1.39
N LYS A 137 -21.78 20.71 1.27
CA LYS A 137 -23.25 20.68 1.36
C LYS A 137 -23.84 19.71 0.34
N TYR A 138 -23.45 19.85 -0.93
CA TYR A 138 -23.92 18.97 -2.00
C TYR A 138 -23.59 17.50 -1.74
N GLY A 139 -22.37 17.20 -1.30
CA GLY A 139 -21.94 15.84 -0.96
C GLY A 139 -22.80 15.22 0.15
N ILE A 140 -23.14 15.99 1.19
CA ILE A 140 -24.00 15.51 2.29
C ILE A 140 -25.44 15.32 1.81
N GLU A 141 -26.01 16.28 1.07
CA GLU A 141 -27.43 16.24 0.65
C GLU A 141 -27.75 15.13 -0.35
N ARG A 142 -26.75 14.60 -1.06
CA ARG A 142 -26.92 13.52 -2.04
C ARG A 142 -26.58 12.12 -1.49
N SER A 143 -26.16 12.01 -0.23
CA SER A 143 -25.73 10.76 0.40
C SER A 143 -26.88 9.96 1.01
#